data_AF-A0A0F9F772-F1
#
_entry.id   AF-A0A0F9F772-F1
#
_cell.length_a   1.000
_cell.length_b   1.000
_cell.length_c   1.000
_cell.angle_alpha   90.00
_cell.angle_beta   90.00
_cell.angle_gamma   90.00
#
_symmetry.space_group_name_H-M   'P 1'
#
loop_
_entity.id
_entity.type
_entity.pdbx_description
1 polymer ?
#
loop_
_entity_poly.entity_id
_entity_poly.type
_entity_poly.pdbx_seq_one_letter_code
_entity_poly.pdbx_strand_id
1 'polypeptide(L)'
;YQVSKGKKNFFCNLSCAASYRNRNNPNNPPDPQYGNQYGRKYPNEVSWYATRCFKDQRFGLMEHSVRLSFANHLLEKLKEQKGRCAFTNISLSLRDVQGKVHEDNPFKIASVDRINNSLPYQEGNVQWTSVAMNFARNRTELEEFKECLQEFLAACATQNFTT
;
A
#
# COMPACT_ATOMS: atom_id res chain seq x y z
N TYR A 1 -24.24 26.96 -18.83
CA TYR A 1 -23.42 28.09 -19.35
C TYR A 1 -22.58 28.63 -18.21
N GLN A 2 -21.31 29.02 -18.44
CA GLN A 2 -20.48 29.65 -17.41
C GLN A 2 -20.77 31.15 -17.37
N VAL A 3 -20.89 31.73 -16.18
CA VAL A 3 -21.17 33.16 -15.97
C VAL A 3 -19.93 33.80 -15.35
N SER A 4 -19.47 34.93 -15.93
CA SER A 4 -18.15 35.50 -15.67
C SER A 4 -17.92 35.93 -14.22
N LYS A 5 -18.95 36.39 -13.48
CA LYS A 5 -18.94 36.73 -12.04
C LYS A 5 -17.60 37.29 -11.48
N GLY A 6 -16.87 38.10 -12.25
CA GLY A 6 -15.58 38.68 -11.84
C GLY A 6 -14.41 37.69 -11.73
N LYS A 7 -14.49 36.50 -12.32
CA LYS A 7 -13.37 35.54 -12.35
C LYS A 7 -12.27 36.02 -13.30
N LYS A 8 -11.02 36.03 -12.83
CA LYS A 8 -9.82 36.38 -13.62
C LYS A 8 -9.70 35.57 -14.92
N ASN A 9 -10.09 34.29 -14.88
CA ASN A 9 -10.09 33.41 -16.05
C ASN A 9 -11.53 32.98 -16.36
N PHE A 10 -11.99 33.30 -17.57
CA PHE A 10 -13.29 32.91 -18.11
C PHE A 10 -13.10 31.87 -19.21
N PHE A 11 -13.90 30.80 -19.20
CA PHE A 11 -13.70 29.65 -20.08
C PHE A 11 -14.94 29.36 -20.91
N CYS A 12 -14.68 28.77 -22.08
CA CYS A 12 -15.70 28.42 -23.07
C CYS A 12 -16.80 27.49 -22.51
N ASN A 13 -16.40 26.58 -21.61
CA ASN A 13 -17.26 25.59 -20.95
C ASN A 13 -16.54 24.98 -19.73
N LEU A 14 -17.21 24.06 -19.03
CA LEU A 14 -16.65 23.35 -17.88
C LEU A 14 -15.41 22.52 -18.23
N SER A 15 -15.33 21.96 -19.44
CA SER A 15 -14.16 21.22 -19.92
C SER A 15 -12.93 22.14 -20.09
N CYS A 16 -13.09 23.31 -20.73
CA CYS A 16 -12.06 24.35 -20.84
C CYS A 16 -11.54 24.77 -19.45
N ALA A 17 -12.46 24.99 -18.49
CA ALA A 17 -12.10 25.36 -17.12
C ALA A 17 -11.36 24.23 -16.37
N ALA A 18 -11.81 22.98 -16.53
CA ALA A 18 -11.16 21.82 -15.92
C ALA A 18 -9.77 21.57 -16.54
N SER A 19 -9.63 21.69 -17.86
CA SER A 19 -8.37 21.54 -18.57
C SER A 19 -7.34 22.58 -18.13
N TYR A 20 -7.73 23.86 -18.08
CA TYR A 20 -6.87 24.93 -17.56
C TYR A 20 -6.47 24.68 -16.10
N ARG A 21 -7.43 24.30 -15.24
CA ARG A 21 -7.15 24.01 -13.84
C ARG A 21 -6.19 22.83 -13.68
N ASN A 22 -6.36 21.76 -14.45
CA ASN A 22 -5.49 20.60 -14.41
C ASN A 22 -4.07 20.97 -14.86
N ARG A 23 -3.93 21.71 -15.97
CA ARG A 23 -2.63 22.15 -16.50
C ARG A 23 -1.88 23.07 -15.53
N ASN A 24 -2.59 23.91 -14.78
CA ASN A 24 -2.00 24.89 -13.86
C ASN A 24 -2.06 24.46 -12.39
N ASN A 25 -2.48 23.23 -12.09
CA ASN A 25 -2.48 22.74 -10.72
C ASN A 25 -1.03 22.46 -10.31
N PRO A 26 -0.45 23.15 -9.31
CA PRO A 26 0.91 22.87 -8.84
C PRO A 26 1.05 21.46 -8.26
N ASN A 27 -0.07 20.85 -7.87
CA ASN A 27 -0.14 19.45 -7.43
C ASN A 27 -0.43 18.47 -8.57
N ASN A 28 -0.49 18.94 -9.83
CA ASN A 28 -0.52 18.01 -10.96
C ASN A 28 0.87 17.38 -10.99
N PRO A 29 0.99 16.06 -10.71
CA PRO A 29 2.30 15.45 -10.63
C PRO A 29 3.01 15.65 -11.97
N PRO A 30 4.34 15.89 -11.96
CA PRO A 30 5.14 15.79 -13.18
C PRO A 30 4.87 14.43 -13.85
N ASP A 31 5.17 14.36 -15.15
CA ASP A 31 4.93 13.17 -15.98
C ASP A 31 5.14 11.86 -15.21
N PRO A 32 4.21 10.89 -15.35
CA PRO A 32 4.23 9.68 -14.56
C PRO A 32 5.61 9.01 -14.67
N GLN A 33 6.37 9.05 -13.57
CA GLN A 33 7.79 8.67 -13.57
C GLN A 33 8.02 7.18 -13.94
N TYR A 34 6.96 6.36 -13.94
CA TYR A 34 6.99 4.97 -14.40
C TYR A 34 6.67 4.78 -15.89
N GLY A 35 6.52 5.85 -16.67
CA GLY A 35 6.54 5.82 -18.14
C GLY A 35 5.53 4.90 -18.83
N ASN A 36 4.49 4.45 -18.14
CA ASN A 36 3.49 3.56 -18.75
C ASN A 36 2.40 4.38 -19.43
N GLN A 37 1.83 3.80 -20.50
CA GLN A 37 0.71 4.34 -21.28
C GLN A 37 -0.53 4.72 -20.44
N TYR A 38 -0.61 4.27 -19.18
CA TYR A 38 -1.73 4.52 -18.27
C TYR A 38 -1.44 5.64 -17.26
N GLY A 39 -0.27 6.26 -17.33
CA GLY A 39 0.16 7.32 -16.43
C GLY A 39 0.22 6.95 -14.95
N ARG A 40 0.68 5.73 -14.63
CA ARG A 40 0.77 5.29 -13.22
C ARG A 40 1.89 6.00 -12.47
N LYS A 41 1.62 6.26 -11.19
CA LYS A 41 2.48 7.04 -10.28
C LYS A 41 3.53 6.20 -9.54
N TYR A 42 3.35 4.88 -9.47
CA TYR A 42 4.13 3.96 -8.61
C TYR A 42 4.44 2.63 -9.34
N PRO A 43 5.42 1.82 -8.89
CA PRO A 43 5.73 0.53 -9.50
C PRO A 43 4.50 -0.40 -9.51
N ASN A 44 4.34 -1.20 -10.57
CA ASN A 44 3.12 -1.98 -10.82
C ASN A 44 2.82 -2.99 -9.71
N GLU A 45 3.85 -3.65 -9.20
CA GLU A 45 3.80 -4.71 -8.20
C GLU A 45 3.26 -4.22 -6.85
N VAL A 46 3.51 -2.94 -6.54
CA VAL A 46 3.22 -2.35 -5.21
C VAL A 46 2.24 -1.19 -5.26
N SER A 47 1.85 -0.72 -6.46
CA SER A 47 1.03 0.49 -6.67
C SER A 47 -0.28 0.46 -5.88
N TRP A 48 -0.98 -0.68 -5.89
CA TRP A 48 -2.23 -0.84 -5.13
C TRP A 48 -1.98 -0.71 -3.62
N TYR A 49 -0.92 -1.33 -3.11
CA TYR A 49 -0.56 -1.32 -1.69
C TYR A 49 -0.10 0.06 -1.22
N ALA A 50 0.77 0.72 -1.99
CA ALA A 50 1.22 2.08 -1.72
C ALA A 50 0.01 3.02 -1.62
N THR A 51 -0.90 2.95 -2.60
CA THR A 51 -2.14 3.74 -2.60
C THR A 51 -3.01 3.49 -1.37
N ARG A 52 -3.06 2.25 -0.86
CA ARG A 52 -3.79 1.91 0.37
C ARG A 52 -3.10 2.44 1.62
N CYS A 53 -1.78 2.36 1.69
CA CYS A 53 -0.98 2.92 2.79
C CYS A 53 -1.18 4.44 2.90
N PHE A 54 -1.22 5.16 1.77
CA PHE A 54 -1.43 6.62 1.76
C PHE A 54 -2.85 7.07 2.16
N LYS A 55 -3.80 6.15 2.33
CA LYS A 55 -5.12 6.46 2.89
C LYS A 55 -5.13 6.49 4.42
N ASP A 56 -4.06 6.06 5.06
CA ASP A 56 -3.88 6.21 6.49
C ASP A 56 -3.84 7.70 6.85
N GLN A 57 -4.75 8.12 7.73
CA GLN A 57 -4.92 9.53 8.10
C GLN A 57 -3.68 10.13 8.75
N ARG A 58 -2.82 9.27 9.35
CA ARG A 58 -1.59 9.67 10.02
C ARG A 58 -0.49 10.12 9.05
N PHE A 59 -0.61 9.82 7.76
CA PHE A 59 0.30 10.33 6.74
C PHE A 59 0.11 11.82 6.43
N GLY A 60 -1.09 12.36 6.68
CA GLY A 60 -1.44 13.71 6.25
C GLY A 60 -1.24 13.95 4.74
N LEU A 61 -1.01 15.21 4.38
CA LEU A 61 -0.70 15.62 3.00
C LEU A 61 0.80 15.46 2.75
N MET A 62 1.22 14.30 2.24
CA MET A 62 2.60 14.12 1.80
C MET A 62 2.85 14.59 0.37
N GLU A 63 4.02 15.18 0.19
CA GLU A 63 4.64 15.46 -1.10
C GLU A 63 4.73 14.21 -1.99
N HIS A 64 4.62 14.41 -3.30
CA HIS A 64 4.64 13.32 -4.27
C HIS A 64 5.95 12.52 -4.23
N SER A 65 7.09 13.20 -4.07
CA SER A 65 8.42 12.58 -3.99
C SER A 65 8.53 11.60 -2.82
N VAL A 66 7.97 11.95 -1.65
CA VAL A 66 7.98 11.09 -0.47
C VAL A 66 7.10 9.85 -0.68
N ARG A 67 5.94 10.01 -1.32
CA ARG A 67 5.08 8.86 -1.68
C ARG A 67 5.77 7.92 -2.65
N LEU A 68 6.50 8.47 -3.62
CA LEU A 68 7.26 7.66 -4.56
C LEU A 68 8.40 6.91 -3.87
N SER A 69 9.16 7.58 -3.01
CA SER A 69 10.22 6.96 -2.19
C SER A 69 9.68 5.78 -1.37
N PHE A 70 8.55 6.00 -0.68
CA PHE A 70 7.89 4.93 0.07
C PHE A 70 7.42 3.77 -0.81
N ALA A 71 6.89 4.04 -2.00
CA ALA A 71 6.49 2.98 -2.93
C ALA A 71 7.69 2.15 -3.41
N ASN A 72 8.83 2.79 -3.65
CA ASN A 72 10.09 2.09 -3.95
C ASN A 72 10.56 1.25 -2.77
N HIS A 73 10.49 1.79 -1.56
CA HIS A 73 10.83 1.04 -0.35
C HIS A 73 9.96 -0.21 -0.17
N LEU A 74 8.65 -0.15 -0.48
CA LEU A 74 7.80 -1.34 -0.46
C LEU A 74 8.28 -2.42 -1.45
N LEU A 75 8.73 -2.01 -2.64
CA LEU A 75 9.25 -2.94 -3.64
C LEU A 75 10.59 -3.54 -3.21
N GLU A 76 11.46 -2.76 -2.59
CA GLU A 76 12.72 -3.24 -2.01
C GLU A 76 12.45 -4.24 -0.89
N LYS A 77 11.56 -3.93 0.05
CA LYS A 77 11.14 -4.86 1.12
C LYS A 77 10.57 -6.16 0.58
N LEU A 78 9.79 -6.10 -0.49
CA LEU A 78 9.25 -7.30 -1.13
C LEU A 78 10.39 -8.19 -1.66
N LYS A 79 11.41 -7.59 -2.28
CA LYS A 79 12.60 -8.29 -2.79
C LYS A 79 13.46 -8.86 -1.66
N GLU A 80 13.72 -8.08 -0.60
CA GLU A 80 14.44 -8.50 0.60
C GLU A 80 13.78 -9.74 1.23
N GLN A 81 12.46 -9.71 1.36
CA GLN A 81 11.66 -10.82 1.88
C GLN A 81 11.45 -11.96 0.87
N LYS A 82 12.01 -11.85 -0.35
CA LYS A 82 11.84 -12.82 -1.45
C LYS A 82 10.37 -13.14 -1.74
N GLY A 83 9.48 -12.15 -1.60
CA GLY A 83 8.04 -12.32 -1.79
C GLY A 83 7.36 -13.21 -0.75
N ARG A 84 7.89 -13.31 0.48
CA ARG A 84 7.36 -14.19 1.53
C ARG A 84 6.84 -13.42 2.74
N CYS A 85 5.86 -14.01 3.42
CA CYS A 85 5.30 -13.50 4.67
C CYS A 85 6.39 -13.41 5.75
N ALA A 86 6.50 -12.26 6.43
CA ALA A 86 7.46 -12.03 7.50
C ALA A 86 7.31 -13.00 8.69
N PHE A 87 6.09 -13.49 8.95
CA PHE A 87 5.82 -14.39 10.09
C PHE A 87 5.89 -15.87 9.72
N THR A 88 5.31 -16.26 8.60
CA THR A 88 5.13 -17.68 8.24
C THR A 88 6.08 -18.17 7.15
N ASN A 89 6.83 -17.27 6.52
CA ASN A 89 7.71 -17.56 5.38
C ASN A 89 7.00 -18.18 4.15
N ILE A 90 5.66 -18.22 4.14
CA ILE A 90 4.82 -18.65 3.02
C ILE A 90 4.93 -17.62 1.89
N SER A 91 5.00 -18.11 0.65
CA SER A 91 5.03 -17.24 -0.54
C SER A 91 3.74 -16.44 -0.67
N LEU A 92 3.89 -15.16 -0.98
CA LEU A 92 2.78 -14.22 -1.10
C LEU A 92 2.34 -14.06 -2.55
N SER A 93 1.02 -14.05 -2.75
CA SER A 93 0.33 -13.72 -3.99
C SER A 93 -0.08 -12.25 -3.94
N LEU A 94 0.50 -11.44 -4.84
CA LEU A 94 0.21 -10.01 -4.91
C LEU A 94 -1.10 -9.74 -5.65
N ARG A 95 -1.83 -8.73 -5.17
CA ARG A 95 -2.90 -8.08 -5.91
C ARG A 95 -2.33 -7.33 -7.11
N ASP A 96 -3.08 -7.36 -8.20
CA ASP A 96 -2.85 -6.49 -9.34
C ASP A 96 -3.14 -5.02 -8.99
N VAL A 97 -2.92 -4.14 -9.95
CA VAL A 97 -3.17 -2.70 -9.76
C VAL A 97 -4.65 -2.34 -9.57
N GLN A 98 -5.58 -3.21 -9.93
CA GLN A 98 -7.01 -3.07 -9.66
C GLN A 98 -7.39 -3.62 -8.27
N GLY A 99 -6.45 -4.25 -7.56
CA GLY A 99 -6.67 -4.86 -6.25
C GLY A 99 -7.18 -6.30 -6.30
N LYS A 100 -7.21 -6.93 -7.47
CA LYS A 100 -7.66 -8.32 -7.64
C LYS A 100 -6.49 -9.28 -7.43
N VAL A 101 -6.76 -10.45 -6.88
CA VAL A 101 -5.79 -11.53 -6.71
C VAL A 101 -6.47 -12.84 -7.02
N HIS A 102 -5.78 -13.73 -7.75
CA HIS A 102 -6.26 -15.08 -8.07
C HIS A 102 -5.77 -16.07 -7.00
N GLU A 103 -6.01 -15.75 -5.73
CA GLU A 103 -5.64 -16.57 -4.57
C GLU A 103 -6.73 -16.38 -3.52
N ASP A 104 -7.28 -17.51 -3.05
CA ASP A 104 -8.35 -17.52 -2.05
C ASP A 104 -7.80 -17.84 -0.66
N ASN A 105 -6.60 -18.42 -0.56
CA ASN A 105 -5.98 -18.72 0.72
C ASN A 105 -5.45 -17.45 1.40
N PRO A 106 -6.03 -17.00 2.53
CA PRO A 106 -5.62 -15.76 3.19
C PRO A 106 -4.20 -15.79 3.76
N PHE A 107 -3.58 -16.97 3.92
CA PHE A 107 -2.17 -17.13 4.29
C PHE A 107 -1.21 -16.83 3.15
N LYS A 108 -1.69 -16.80 1.90
CA LYS A 108 -0.91 -16.47 0.71
C LYS A 108 -1.23 -15.08 0.17
N ILE A 109 -2.42 -14.54 0.38
CA ILE A 109 -2.75 -13.19 -0.10
C ILE A 109 -1.88 -12.16 0.61
N ALA A 110 -1.11 -11.37 -0.15
CA ALA A 110 -0.21 -10.39 0.42
C ALA A 110 -0.93 -9.22 1.08
N SER A 111 -0.30 -8.68 2.12
CA SER A 111 -0.73 -7.52 2.86
C SER A 111 0.50 -6.76 3.37
N VAL A 112 0.34 -5.46 3.63
CA VAL A 112 1.40 -4.61 4.22
C VAL A 112 1.03 -4.34 5.66
N ASP A 113 1.95 -4.66 6.56
CA ASP A 113 1.79 -4.51 8.00
C ASP A 113 2.80 -3.51 8.56
N ARG A 114 2.46 -2.88 9.69
CA ARG A 114 3.29 -1.88 10.37
C ARG A 114 4.13 -2.53 11.45
N ILE A 115 5.44 -2.36 11.44
CA ILE A 115 6.31 -2.95 12.48
C ILE A 115 5.93 -2.39 13.87
N ASN A 116 5.76 -1.08 13.98
CA ASN A 116 5.25 -0.38 15.15
C ASN A 116 3.86 0.22 14.83
N ASN A 117 2.85 -0.18 15.60
CA ASN A 117 1.46 0.24 15.38
C ASN A 117 1.22 1.73 15.67
N SER A 118 2.02 2.33 16.56
CA SER A 118 1.94 3.74 16.93
C SER A 118 2.42 4.68 15.81
N LEU A 119 3.22 4.17 14.88
CA LEU A 119 3.73 4.93 13.73
C LEU A 119 2.85 4.73 12.48
N PRO A 120 2.80 5.70 11.55
CA PRO A 120 2.16 5.52 10.25
C PRO A 120 2.91 4.46 9.43
N TYR A 121 2.37 4.06 8.27
CA TYR A 121 3.24 3.41 7.30
C TYR A 121 4.34 4.43 6.92
N GLN A 122 5.59 4.01 6.95
CA GLN A 122 6.71 4.85 6.54
C GLN A 122 7.88 3.93 6.24
N GLU A 123 8.92 4.48 5.61
CA GLU A 123 10.15 3.73 5.40
C GLU A 123 10.69 3.22 6.73
N GLY A 124 11.11 1.96 6.77
CA GLY A 124 11.57 1.29 7.97
C GLY A 124 10.47 0.84 8.96
N ASN A 125 9.20 1.24 8.78
CA ASN A 125 8.09 0.82 9.63
C ASN A 125 7.09 -0.12 8.93
N VAL A 126 7.55 -0.87 7.93
CA VAL A 126 6.67 -1.75 7.15
C VAL A 126 7.31 -3.11 6.88
N GLN A 127 6.47 -4.12 6.78
CA GLN A 127 6.84 -5.48 6.38
C GLN A 127 5.73 -6.12 5.55
N TRP A 128 6.12 -7.02 4.66
CA TRP A 128 5.15 -7.83 3.91
C TRP A 128 4.70 -9.02 4.74
N THR A 129 3.40 -9.22 4.80
CA THR A 129 2.77 -10.30 5.54
C THR A 129 1.61 -10.87 4.72
N SER A 130 0.98 -11.93 5.22
CA SER A 130 -0.28 -12.42 4.66
C SER A 130 -1.47 -11.68 5.28
N VAL A 131 -2.62 -11.68 4.58
CA VAL A 131 -3.87 -11.13 5.14
C VAL A 131 -4.24 -11.82 6.45
N ALA A 132 -4.10 -13.15 6.52
CA ALA A 132 -4.36 -13.91 7.74
C ALA A 132 -3.51 -13.43 8.92
N MET A 133 -2.20 -13.27 8.72
CA MET A 133 -1.30 -12.85 9.79
C MET A 133 -1.47 -11.38 10.17
N ASN A 134 -1.74 -10.48 9.21
CA ASN A 134 -2.04 -9.09 9.51
C ASN A 134 -3.30 -8.97 10.39
N PHE A 135 -4.35 -9.75 10.08
CA PHE A 135 -5.56 -9.79 10.90
C PHE A 135 -5.35 -10.47 12.25
N ALA A 136 -4.56 -11.53 12.32
CA ALA A 136 -4.22 -12.18 13.59
C ALA A 136 -3.45 -11.23 14.52
N ARG A 137 -2.50 -10.46 13.98
CA ARG A 137 -1.74 -9.46 14.76
C ARG A 137 -2.59 -8.27 15.16
N ASN A 138 -3.39 -7.73 14.24
CA ASN A 138 -4.28 -6.59 14.46
C ASN A 138 -3.58 -5.39 15.14
N ARG A 139 -3.75 -5.22 16.46
CA ARG A 139 -3.15 -4.14 17.27
C ARG A 139 -2.10 -4.63 18.25
N THR A 140 -1.90 -5.94 18.36
CA THR A 140 -0.88 -6.54 19.22
C THR A 140 0.50 -6.08 18.77
N GLU A 141 1.37 -5.74 19.73
CA GLU A 141 2.72 -5.32 19.43
C GLU A 141 3.52 -6.45 18.78
N LEU A 142 4.53 -6.10 17.99
CA LEU A 142 5.17 -7.07 17.11
C LEU A 142 5.84 -8.22 17.87
N GLU A 143 6.57 -7.92 18.94
CA GLU A 143 7.28 -8.93 19.72
C GLU A 143 6.31 -9.82 20.51
N GLU A 144 5.30 -9.22 21.16
CA GLU A 144 4.23 -9.98 21.83
C GLU A 144 3.51 -10.92 20.85
N PHE A 145 3.20 -10.45 19.64
CA PHE A 145 2.58 -11.30 18.64
C PHE A 145 3.48 -12.47 18.19
N LYS A 146 4.80 -12.24 18.08
CA LYS A 146 5.75 -13.30 17.76
C LYS A 146 5.83 -14.34 18.87
N GLU A 147 5.81 -13.91 20.14
CA GLU A 147 5.78 -14.82 21.29
C GLU A 147 4.51 -15.68 21.28
N CYS A 148 3.33 -15.07 21.13
CA CYS A 148 2.07 -15.82 21.00
C CYS A 148 2.08 -16.80 19.82
N LEU A 149 2.66 -16.39 18.68
CA LEU A 149 2.75 -17.25 17.51
C LEU A 149 3.71 -18.44 17.76
N GLN A 150 4.82 -18.22 18.45
CA GLN A 150 5.76 -19.29 18.83
C GLN A 150 5.11 -20.29 19.78
N GLU A 151 4.37 -19.81 20.79
CA GLU A 151 3.61 -20.67 21.70
C GLU A 151 2.55 -21.48 20.97
N PHE A 152 1.80 -20.85 20.06
CA PHE A 152 0.80 -21.54 19.23
C PHE A 152 1.43 -22.64 18.38
N LEU A 153 2.54 -22.34 17.71
CA LEU A 153 3.26 -23.32 16.88
C LEU A 153 3.81 -24.49 17.72
N ALA A 154 4.32 -24.21 18.92
CA ALA A 154 4.78 -25.24 19.85
C ALA A 154 3.62 -26.14 20.30
N ALA A 155 2.46 -25.54 20.64
CA ALA A 155 1.27 -26.29 21.01
C ALA A 155 0.78 -27.18 19.85
N CYS A 156 0.73 -26.67 18.63
CA CYS A 156 0.35 -27.45 17.45
C CYS A 156 1.32 -28.61 17.17
N ALA A 157 2.63 -28.44 17.38
CA ALA A 157 3.61 -29.50 17.19
C ALA A 157 3.41 -30.68 18.18
N THR A 158 2.84 -30.41 19.35
CA THR A 158 2.52 -31.46 20.35
C THR A 158 1.18 -32.17 20.07
N GLN A 159 0.33 -31.58 19.23
CA GLN A 159 -0.98 -32.14 18.92
C GLN A 159 -0.93 -32.87 17.57
N ASN A 160 -1.05 -34.19 17.61
CA ASN A 160 -1.34 -34.97 16.40
C ASN A 160 -2.78 -34.65 15.97
N PHE A 161 -2.94 -33.68 15.07
CA PHE A 161 -4.19 -33.52 14.34
C PHE A 161 -4.32 -34.71 13.39
N THR A 162 -4.92 -35.79 13.89
CA THR A 162 -5.43 -36.87 13.04
C THR A 162 -6.47 -36.27 12.10
N THR A 163 -6.15 -36.25 10.81
CA THR A 163 -7.06 -35.99 9.69
C THR A 163 -8.17 -37.01 9.63
#